data_AF-A0A5C8PSH0-F1
#
_entry.id   AF-A0A5C8PSH0-F1
#
_cell.length_a   1.000
_cell.length_b   1.000
_cell.length_c   1.000
_cell.angle_alpha   90.00
_cell.angle_beta   90.00
_cell.angle_gamma   90.00
#
_symmetry.space_group_name_H-M   'P 1'
#
loop_
_entity.id
_entity.type
_entity.pdbx_description
1 polymer ?
#
loop_
_entity_poly.entity_id
_entity_poly.type
_entity_poly.pdbx_seq_one_letter_code
_entity_poly.pdbx_strand_id
1 'polypeptide(L)'
;MGIRVPAMVLAVWLLPLQVSAQATGPSGQAMAQTCYVCHGPAGKSDGPIASLAGLPRDHIVRQMADFKADRRPGTIMNRIAKGYSDEQIAAIADFIATLK
;
A
#
# COMPACT_ATOMS: atom_id res chain seq x y z
N MET A 1 55.29 43.39 12.56
CA MET A 1 54.86 43.26 11.15
C MET A 1 54.74 41.76 10.85
N GLY A 2 53.53 41.23 10.71
CA GLY A 2 53.35 39.78 10.46
C GLY A 2 51.95 39.30 10.80
N ILE A 3 50.96 39.71 10.00
CA ILE A 3 49.59 39.22 10.07
C ILE A 3 49.59 37.81 9.50
N ARG A 4 49.25 36.79 10.31
CA ARG A 4 49.00 35.43 9.84
C ARG A 4 47.50 35.15 9.95
N VAL A 5 46.83 35.19 8.81
CA VAL A 5 45.42 34.81 8.65
C VAL A 5 45.33 33.28 8.74
N PRO A 6 44.54 32.69 9.65
CA PRO A 6 44.32 31.26 9.65
C PRO A 6 43.36 30.93 8.49
N ALA A 7 43.84 30.11 7.56
CA ALA A 7 43.07 29.55 6.48
C ALA A 7 41.94 28.66 7.06
N MET A 8 40.73 29.21 7.15
CA MET A 8 39.51 28.43 7.31
C MET A 8 39.30 27.63 6.04
N VAL A 9 39.68 26.35 6.08
CA VAL A 9 39.35 25.37 5.04
C VAL A 9 37.85 25.11 5.12
N LEU A 10 37.10 25.70 4.19
CA LEU A 10 35.70 25.40 3.91
C LEU A 10 35.58 23.97 3.40
N ALA A 11 35.33 23.01 4.30
CA ALA A 11 34.92 21.67 3.93
C ALA A 11 33.46 21.71 3.47
N VAL A 12 33.24 21.88 2.17
CA VAL A 12 31.93 21.70 1.52
C VAL A 12 31.64 20.19 1.50
N TRP A 13 30.83 19.73 2.45
CA TRP A 13 30.36 18.34 2.50
C TRP A 13 29.43 18.08 1.31
N LEU A 14 29.92 17.33 0.33
CA LEU A 14 29.15 16.79 -0.79
C LEU A 14 28.20 15.71 -0.27
N LEU A 15 27.04 16.10 0.26
CA LEU A 15 25.96 15.16 0.53
C LEU A 15 25.35 14.74 -0.81
N PRO A 16 25.37 13.44 -1.19
CA PRO A 16 24.71 13.00 -2.40
C PRO A 16 23.19 13.20 -2.26
N LEU A 17 22.59 13.87 -3.25
CA LEU A 17 21.14 13.95 -3.42
C LEU A 17 20.60 12.53 -3.61
N GLN A 18 20.03 11.97 -2.56
CA GLN A 18 19.32 10.69 -2.63
C GLN A 18 17.97 10.97 -3.30
N VAL A 19 17.86 10.64 -4.59
CA VAL A 19 16.58 10.62 -5.30
C VAL A 19 15.82 9.39 -4.82
N SER A 20 14.87 9.60 -3.89
CA SER A 20 13.94 8.55 -3.48
C SER A 20 12.99 8.25 -4.63
N ALA A 21 13.01 7.02 -5.15
CA ALA A 21 12.02 6.56 -6.11
C ALA A 21 10.63 6.54 -5.44
N GLN A 22 9.76 7.46 -5.86
CA GLN A 22 8.36 7.49 -5.42
C GLN A 22 7.59 6.47 -6.28
N ALA A 23 6.77 5.63 -5.65
CA ALA A 23 5.87 4.75 -6.38
C ALA A 23 4.95 5.60 -7.27
N THR A 24 4.91 5.31 -8.56
CA THR A 24 4.28 6.16 -9.59
C THR A 24 2.74 6.02 -9.65
N GLY A 25 2.11 5.40 -8.65
CA GLY A 25 0.69 5.08 -8.64
C GLY A 25 0.02 5.27 -7.27
N PRO A 26 -1.30 5.06 -7.18
CA PRO A 26 -2.04 5.17 -5.92
C PRO A 26 -1.46 4.27 -4.84
N SER A 27 -1.48 4.74 -3.59
CA SER A 27 -1.02 3.93 -2.45
C SER A 27 -1.98 2.77 -2.17
N GLY A 28 -1.49 1.75 -1.46
CA GLY A 28 -2.32 0.64 -0.96
C GLY A 28 -3.53 1.12 -0.15
N GLN A 29 -3.32 2.16 0.67
CA GLN A 29 -4.38 2.86 1.39
C GLN A 29 -5.44 3.46 0.46
N ALA A 30 -5.02 4.21 -0.56
CA ALA A 30 -5.95 4.84 -1.50
C ALA A 30 -6.77 3.80 -2.26
N MET A 31 -6.14 2.69 -2.68
CA MET A 31 -6.85 1.59 -3.33
C MET A 31 -7.81 0.87 -2.38
N ALA A 32 -7.40 0.60 -1.14
CA ALA A 32 -8.23 -0.09 -0.14
C ALA A 32 -9.50 0.68 0.24
N GLN A 33 -9.49 2.02 0.17
CA GLN A 33 -10.68 2.84 0.42
C GLN A 33 -11.83 2.52 -0.55
N THR A 34 -11.54 2.07 -1.77
CA THR A 34 -12.57 1.67 -2.75
C THR A 34 -13.34 0.42 -2.30
N CYS A 35 -12.74 -0.42 -1.46
CA CYS A 35 -13.37 -1.65 -0.96
C CYS A 35 -14.53 -1.36 0.00
N TYR A 36 -14.50 -0.21 0.68
CA TYR A 36 -15.46 0.14 1.74
C TYR A 36 -16.86 0.42 1.20
N VAL A 37 -17.00 0.70 -0.09
CA VAL A 37 -18.31 0.85 -0.75
C VAL A 37 -19.19 -0.39 -0.54
N CYS A 38 -18.58 -1.57 -0.49
CA CYS A 38 -19.28 -2.84 -0.30
C CYS A 38 -18.96 -3.50 1.04
N HIS A 39 -17.73 -3.39 1.52
CA HIS A 39 -17.26 -4.03 2.76
C HIS A 39 -17.44 -3.16 4.01
N GLY A 40 -18.19 -2.08 3.88
CA GLY A 40 -18.56 -1.17 4.96
C GLY A 40 -17.47 -0.16 5.34
N PRO A 41 -17.83 0.88 6.12
CA PRO A 41 -16.92 1.94 6.54
C PRO A 41 -15.70 1.36 7.27
N ALA A 42 -14.49 1.80 6.87
CA ALA A 42 -13.23 1.27 7.40
C ALA A 42 -13.10 -0.27 7.32
N GLY A 43 -13.80 -0.91 6.37
CA GLY A 43 -13.79 -2.37 6.21
C GLY A 43 -14.61 -3.12 7.26
N LYS A 44 -15.50 -2.43 7.98
CA LYS A 44 -16.43 -3.02 8.94
C LYS A 44 -17.83 -3.02 8.34
N SER A 45 -18.30 -4.21 7.99
CA SER A 45 -19.62 -4.43 7.42
C SER A 45 -20.58 -4.92 8.49
N ASP A 46 -21.74 -4.27 8.60
CA ASP A 46 -22.88 -4.71 9.42
C ASP A 46 -23.86 -5.60 8.65
N GLY A 47 -23.56 -5.88 7.37
CA GLY A 47 -24.44 -6.60 6.44
C GLY A 47 -23.92 -8.00 6.07
N PRO A 48 -24.49 -8.61 5.02
CA PRO A 48 -24.11 -9.96 4.58
C PRO A 48 -22.74 -10.02 3.89
N ILE A 49 -22.17 -8.87 3.51
CA ILE A 49 -20.83 -8.79 2.92
C ILE A 49 -19.79 -8.89 4.03
N ALA A 50 -18.77 -9.72 3.85
CA ALA A 50 -17.73 -9.93 4.86
C ALA A 50 -16.98 -8.64 5.23
N SER A 51 -16.70 -8.45 6.51
CA SER A 51 -15.77 -7.43 6.99
C SER A 51 -14.33 -7.75 6.56
N LEU A 52 -13.57 -6.69 6.27
CA LEU A 52 -12.16 -6.76 5.88
C LEU A 52 -11.21 -6.33 6.99
N ALA A 53 -11.66 -5.46 7.89
CA ALA A 53 -10.82 -4.91 8.95
C ALA A 53 -10.18 -6.01 9.79
N GLY A 54 -8.86 -5.93 9.98
CA GLY A 54 -8.11 -6.88 10.80
C GLY A 54 -7.89 -8.26 10.18
N LEU A 55 -8.31 -8.50 8.94
CA LEU A 55 -7.97 -9.75 8.25
C LEU A 55 -6.45 -9.83 8.03
N PRO A 56 -5.81 -11.00 8.27
CA PRO A 56 -4.40 -11.16 8.01
C PRO A 56 -4.05 -10.88 6.56
N ARG A 57 -2.94 -10.17 6.32
CA ARG A 57 -2.43 -9.86 4.98
C ARG A 57 -2.44 -11.07 4.04
N ASP A 58 -1.85 -12.19 4.47
CA ASP A 58 -1.74 -13.40 3.66
C ASP A 58 -3.09 -14.07 3.40
N HIS A 59 -4.07 -13.85 4.27
CA HIS A 59 -5.44 -14.27 3.99
C HIS A 59 -6.01 -13.46 2.82
N ILE A 60 -5.89 -12.14 2.86
CA ILE A 60 -6.41 -11.25 1.81
C ILE A 60 -5.73 -11.54 0.46
N VAL A 61 -4.40 -11.65 0.43
CA VAL A 61 -3.64 -11.95 -0.79
C VAL A 61 -4.12 -13.28 -1.40
N ARG A 62 -4.25 -14.33 -0.59
CA ARG A 62 -4.73 -15.64 -1.08
C ARG A 62 -6.16 -15.54 -1.62
N GLN A 63 -7.07 -14.91 -0.89
CA GLN A 63 -8.47 -14.77 -1.34
C GLN A 63 -8.57 -14.00 -2.65
N MET A 64 -7.81 -12.90 -2.79
CA MET A 64 -7.78 -12.11 -4.03
C MET A 64 -7.18 -12.91 -5.19
N ALA A 65 -6.11 -13.67 -4.96
CA ALA A 65 -5.54 -14.55 -5.97
C ALA A 65 -6.54 -15.65 -6.42
N ASP A 66 -7.29 -16.24 -5.49
CA ASP A 66 -8.30 -17.25 -5.80
C ASP A 66 -9.48 -16.66 -6.58
N PHE A 67 -9.92 -15.44 -6.26
CA PHE A 67 -10.94 -14.73 -7.04
C PHE A 67 -10.43 -14.37 -8.44
N LYS A 68 -9.20 -13.86 -8.54
CA LYS A 68 -8.58 -13.47 -9.82
C LYS A 68 -8.46 -14.66 -10.77
N ALA A 69 -8.16 -15.84 -10.23
CA ALA A 69 -8.03 -17.10 -10.98
C ALA A 69 -9.34 -17.91 -11.09
N ASP A 70 -10.48 -17.36 -10.67
CA ASP A 70 -11.79 -18.03 -10.64
C ASP A 70 -11.81 -19.38 -9.88
N ARG A 71 -10.87 -19.59 -8.95
CA ARG A 71 -10.84 -20.76 -8.06
C ARG A 71 -11.82 -20.64 -6.89
N ARG A 72 -12.16 -19.41 -6.52
CA ARG A 72 -13.18 -19.10 -5.52
C ARG A 72 -14.39 -18.49 -6.20
N PRO A 73 -15.62 -19.00 -5.94
CA PRO A 73 -16.83 -18.36 -6.43
C PRO A 73 -17.06 -17.04 -5.69
N GLY A 74 -17.35 -16.00 -6.43
CA GLY A 74 -17.74 -14.69 -5.93
C GLY A 74 -18.79 -14.07 -6.84
N THR A 75 -19.69 -13.28 -6.25
CA THR A 75 -20.72 -12.58 -7.02
C THR A 75 -20.11 -11.53 -7.96
N ILE A 76 -19.25 -10.67 -7.40
CA ILE A 76 -18.56 -9.61 -8.14
C ILE A 76 -17.04 -9.63 -7.94
N MET A 77 -16.56 -10.25 -6.86
CA MET A 77 -15.15 -10.17 -6.46
C MET A 77 -14.18 -10.75 -7.48
N ASN A 78 -14.57 -11.76 -8.27
CA ASN A 78 -13.76 -12.25 -9.38
C ASN A 78 -13.42 -11.15 -10.40
N ARG A 79 -14.40 -10.30 -10.74
CA ARG A 79 -14.20 -9.15 -11.64
C ARG A 79 -13.35 -8.07 -10.98
N ILE A 80 -13.61 -7.77 -9.70
CA ILE A 80 -12.84 -6.76 -8.96
C ILE A 80 -11.36 -7.18 -8.84
N ALA A 81 -11.10 -8.44 -8.47
CA ALA A 81 -9.74 -8.94 -8.27
C ALA A 81 -8.90 -8.92 -9.57
N LYS A 82 -9.53 -9.16 -10.72
CA LYS A 82 -8.88 -9.05 -12.04
C LYS A 82 -8.45 -7.62 -12.41
N GLY A 83 -9.02 -6.60 -11.76
CA GLY A 83 -8.65 -5.19 -11.97
C GLY A 83 -7.35 -4.77 -11.27
N TYR A 84 -6.79 -5.62 -10.40
CA TYR A 84 -5.59 -5.30 -9.63
C TYR A 84 -4.42 -6.22 -10.02
N SER A 85 -3.21 -5.64 -10.10
CA SER A 85 -1.97 -6.40 -10.19
C SER A 85 -1.67 -7.10 -8.86
N ASP A 86 -0.73 -8.05 -8.87
CA ASP A 86 -0.39 -8.80 -7.65
C ASP A 86 0.31 -7.89 -6.63
N GLU A 87 1.10 -6.92 -7.09
CA GLU A 87 1.72 -5.87 -6.26
C GLU A 87 0.67 -4.94 -5.66
N GLN A 88 -0.37 -4.57 -6.43
CA GLN A 88 -1.48 -3.77 -5.92
C GLN A 88 -2.29 -4.54 -4.86
N ILE A 89 -2.56 -5.82 -5.10
CA ILE A 89 -3.23 -6.70 -4.13
C ILE A 89 -2.41 -6.79 -2.85
N ALA A 90 -1.09 -6.95 -2.95
CA ALA A 90 -0.20 -6.96 -1.79
C ALA A 90 -0.28 -5.64 -1.01
N ALA A 91 -0.20 -4.49 -1.69
CA ALA A 91 -0.27 -3.18 -1.05
C ALA A 91 -1.64 -2.91 -0.38
N ILE A 92 -2.73 -3.36 -1.01
CA ILE A 92 -4.09 -3.30 -0.43
C ILE A 92 -4.15 -4.18 0.83
N ALA A 93 -3.66 -5.42 0.75
CA ALA A 93 -3.66 -6.36 1.85
C ALA A 93 -2.82 -5.87 3.03
N ASP A 94 -1.66 -5.26 2.77
CA ASP A 94 -0.81 -4.64 3.78
C ASP A 94 -1.59 -3.59 4.55
N PHE A 95 -2.28 -2.69 3.86
CA PHE A 95 -3.06 -1.65 4.52
C PHE A 95 -4.25 -2.20 5.29
N ILE A 96 -5.06 -3.09 4.69
CA ILE A 96 -6.25 -3.67 5.34
C ILE A 96 -5.86 -4.40 6.63
N ALA A 97 -4.73 -5.11 6.66
CA ALA A 97 -4.24 -5.81 7.84
C ALA A 97 -3.91 -4.87 9.02
N THR A 98 -3.70 -3.57 8.77
CA THR A 98 -3.48 -2.57 9.83
C THR A 98 -4.77 -2.02 10.45
N LEU A 99 -5.92 -2.26 9.81
CA LEU A 99 -7.23 -1.81 10.30
C LEU A 99 -7.61 -2.59 11.56
N LYS A 100 -8.24 -1.91 12.52
CA LYS A 100 -8.79 -2.47 13.76
C LYS A 100 -10.29 -2.30 13.80
#